data_AF-A0A1U9NM96-F1
#
_entry.id   AF-A0A1U9NM96-F1
#
_cell.length_a   1.000
_cell.length_b   1.000
_cell.length_c   1.000
_cell.angle_alpha   90.00
_cell.angle_beta   90.00
_cell.angle_gamma   90.00
#
_symmetry.space_group_name_H-M   'P 1'
#
loop_
_entity.id
_entity.type
_entity.pdbx_description
1 polymer ?
#
loop_
_entity_poly.entity_id
_entity_poly.type
_entity_poly.pdbx_seq_one_letter_code
_entity_poly.pdbx_strand_id
1 'polypeptide(L)'
;MKLMELFEDYETRTQSQVKESSMLIAKSAMKTLVKAVGDIDYRSVRHEHGERLVQYCLDDGQTPATAAKKIRHIKRIFQLCVQRGQLDDNPFRWVKTPKYSPQSINVLDSDAIIALLRAANSFVECRTLDWDLLLRMALGTAMRRGELLNLTWSDIDTNAKTATVPPKADTDSTWAWGHGHQKTPRDATCL
;
A
#
# COMPACT_ATOMS: atom_id res chain seq x y z
N MET A 1 -12.71 -20.90 16.13
CA MET A 1 -12.68 -20.05 14.91
C MET A 1 -11.28 -20.18 14.35
N LYS A 2 -11.13 -20.48 13.07
CA LYS A 2 -9.81 -20.61 12.46
C LYS A 2 -9.21 -19.25 12.09
N LEU A 3 -7.92 -19.22 11.73
CA LEU A 3 -7.21 -17.99 11.35
C LEU A 3 -7.85 -17.28 10.15
N MET A 4 -8.29 -18.02 9.14
CA MET A 4 -8.96 -17.42 7.98
C MET A 4 -10.34 -16.86 8.33
N GLU A 5 -11.13 -17.59 9.11
CA GLU A 5 -12.43 -17.10 9.63
C GLU A 5 -12.25 -15.84 10.50
N LEU A 6 -11.21 -15.81 11.33
CA LEU A 6 -10.85 -14.62 12.10
C LEU A 6 -10.55 -13.42 11.18
N PHE A 7 -9.85 -13.66 10.08
CA PHE A 7 -9.55 -12.60 9.14
C PHE A 7 -10.78 -12.08 8.40
N GLU A 8 -11.74 -12.94 8.09
CA GLU A 8 -13.03 -12.53 7.51
C GLU A 8 -13.85 -11.68 8.50
N ASP A 9 -13.88 -12.04 9.79
CA ASP A 9 -14.46 -11.19 10.85
C ASP A 9 -13.71 -9.84 10.99
N TYR A 10 -12.38 -9.86 10.84
CA TYR A 10 -11.60 -8.63 10.80
C TYR A 10 -11.91 -7.77 9.57
N GLU A 11 -11.99 -8.36 8.38
CA GLU A 11 -12.24 -7.70 7.10
C GLU A 11 -13.63 -7.04 7.10
N THR A 12 -14.68 -7.79 7.44
CA THR A 12 -16.06 -7.28 7.51
C THR A 12 -16.21 -6.07 8.44
N ARG A 13 -15.54 -6.06 9.59
CA ARG A 13 -15.63 -4.98 10.60
C ARG A 13 -14.75 -3.77 10.31
N THR A 14 -13.68 -3.93 9.51
CA THR A 14 -12.61 -2.93 9.39
C THR A 14 -12.47 -2.37 7.98
N GLN A 15 -13.03 -3.04 6.96
CA GLN A 15 -12.89 -2.65 5.55
C GLN A 15 -13.35 -1.20 5.26
N SER A 16 -14.37 -0.70 5.95
CA SER A 16 -14.87 0.68 5.78
C SER A 16 -13.99 1.73 6.47
N GLN A 17 -13.10 1.31 7.38
CA GLN A 17 -12.28 2.19 8.20
C GLN A 17 -10.82 2.24 7.74
N VAL A 18 -10.42 1.40 6.77
CA VAL A 18 -9.04 1.31 6.30
C VAL A 18 -8.95 1.25 4.77
N LYS A 19 -7.81 1.66 4.22
CA LYS A 19 -7.65 1.75 2.76
C LYS A 19 -7.64 0.33 2.21
N GLU A 20 -8.20 0.12 1.02
CA GLU A 20 -8.21 -1.19 0.36
C GLU A 20 -6.80 -1.77 0.25
N SER A 21 -5.82 -0.94 -0.14
CA SER A 21 -4.41 -1.33 -0.18
C SER A 21 -3.89 -1.85 1.17
N SER A 22 -4.33 -1.27 2.28
CA SER A 22 -3.97 -1.73 3.63
C SER A 22 -4.64 -3.07 3.96
N MET A 23 -5.89 -3.27 3.54
CA MET A 23 -6.59 -4.56 3.66
C MET A 23 -5.94 -5.66 2.83
N LEU A 24 -5.50 -5.36 1.60
CA LEU A 24 -4.80 -6.32 0.76
C LEU A 24 -3.48 -6.78 1.39
N ILE A 25 -2.73 -5.87 2.02
CA ILE A 25 -1.51 -6.23 2.74
C ILE A 25 -1.85 -7.08 3.98
N ALA A 26 -2.88 -6.72 4.74
CA ALA A 26 -3.34 -7.49 5.89
C ALA A 26 -3.75 -8.92 5.50
N LYS A 27 -4.50 -9.07 4.40
CA LYS A 27 -4.93 -10.35 3.82
C LYS A 27 -3.73 -11.18 3.36
N SER A 28 -2.79 -10.55 2.67
CA SER A 28 -1.53 -11.18 2.27
C SER A 28 -0.73 -11.65 3.49
N ALA A 29 -0.67 -10.87 4.56
CA ALA A 29 0.00 -11.25 5.79
C ALA A 29 -0.68 -12.44 6.48
N MET A 30 -2.02 -12.46 6.54
CA MET A 30 -2.76 -13.58 7.13
C MET A 30 -2.57 -14.87 6.33
N LYS A 31 -2.67 -14.79 4.99
CA LYS A 31 -2.39 -15.94 4.12
C LYS A 31 -0.98 -16.48 4.33
N THR A 32 0.02 -15.61 4.50
CA THR A 32 1.38 -16.04 4.81
C THR A 32 1.48 -16.71 6.19
N LEU A 33 0.79 -16.19 7.21
CA LEU A 33 0.74 -16.84 8.53
C LEU A 33 0.15 -18.25 8.41
N VAL A 34 -0.98 -18.40 7.72
CA VAL A 34 -1.63 -19.70 7.50
C VAL A 34 -0.73 -20.66 6.72
N LYS A 35 0.02 -20.18 5.72
CA LYS A 35 1.02 -21.02 5.04
C LYS A 35 2.16 -21.47 5.97
N ALA A 36 2.57 -20.62 6.90
CA ALA A 36 3.68 -20.90 7.81
C ALA A 36 3.31 -21.85 8.98
N VAL A 37 2.07 -21.78 9.48
CA VAL A 37 1.67 -22.51 10.71
C VAL A 37 0.40 -23.35 10.57
N GLY A 38 -0.26 -23.32 9.40
CA GLY A 38 -1.55 -23.94 9.16
C GLY A 38 -2.72 -23.06 9.58
N ASP A 39 -3.93 -23.42 9.14
CA ASP A 39 -5.18 -22.74 9.51
C ASP A 39 -5.70 -23.29 10.85
N ILE A 40 -4.93 -23.00 11.91
CA ILE A 40 -5.19 -23.42 13.29
C ILE A 40 -6.26 -22.53 13.95
N ASP A 41 -6.76 -22.95 15.12
CA ASP A 41 -7.60 -22.08 15.94
C ASP A 41 -6.78 -20.86 16.40
N TYR A 42 -7.35 -19.66 16.23
CA TYR A 42 -6.68 -18.41 16.60
C TYR A 42 -6.30 -18.31 18.08
N ARG A 43 -6.99 -19.03 18.98
CA ARG A 43 -6.68 -19.11 20.41
C ARG A 43 -5.48 -20.00 20.71
N SER A 44 -5.15 -20.91 19.80
CA SER A 44 -3.96 -21.76 19.90
C SER A 44 -2.71 -21.09 19.35
N VAL A 45 -2.82 -19.84 18.88
CA VAL A 45 -1.69 -19.10 18.32
C VAL A 45 -0.75 -18.65 19.44
N ARG A 46 0.54 -18.99 19.30
CA ARG A 46 1.59 -18.73 20.28
C ARG A 46 2.67 -17.82 19.71
N HIS A 47 3.55 -17.33 20.58
CA HIS A 47 4.71 -16.52 20.21
C HIS A 47 5.55 -17.14 19.08
N GLU A 48 5.83 -18.46 19.17
CA GLU A 48 6.60 -19.21 18.19
C GLU A 48 6.01 -19.16 16.77
N HIS A 49 4.70 -18.99 16.63
CA HIS A 49 4.06 -18.88 15.31
C HIS A 49 4.40 -17.56 14.61
N GLY A 50 4.66 -16.50 15.39
CA GLY A 50 5.11 -15.22 14.85
C GLY A 50 6.57 -15.28 14.40
N GLU A 51 7.40 -16.04 15.12
CA GLU A 51 8.78 -16.32 14.70
C GLU A 51 8.80 -17.17 13.42
N ARG A 52 7.96 -18.20 13.34
CA ARG A 52 7.78 -19.00 12.12
C ARG A 52 7.29 -18.19 10.94
N LEU A 53 6.36 -17.25 11.13
CA LEU A 53 5.94 -16.32 10.07
C LEU A 53 7.12 -15.51 9.54
N VAL A 54 7.95 -14.96 10.43
CA VAL A 54 9.12 -14.17 10.03
C VAL A 54 10.11 -15.05 9.27
N GLN A 55 10.43 -16.24 9.79
CA GLN A 55 11.35 -17.18 9.15
C GLN A 55 10.85 -17.62 7.78
N TYR A 56 9.58 -18.00 7.68
CA TYR A 56 8.94 -18.38 6.41
C TYR A 56 9.05 -17.27 5.36
N CYS A 57 8.89 -16.00 5.73
CA CYS A 57 9.04 -14.90 4.77
C CYS A 57 10.48 -14.79 4.25
N LEU A 58 11.48 -15.01 5.11
CA LEU A 58 12.89 -14.93 4.73
C LEU A 58 13.30 -16.14 3.86
N ASP A 59 12.80 -17.34 4.18
CA ASP A 59 13.05 -18.56 3.42
C ASP A 59 12.39 -18.50 2.02
N ASP A 60 11.25 -17.84 1.90
CA ASP A 60 10.55 -17.53 0.64
C ASP A 60 11.24 -16.42 -0.18
N GLY A 61 12.42 -15.94 0.26
CA GLY A 61 13.21 -14.94 -0.44
C GLY A 61 12.68 -13.51 -0.34
N GLN A 62 11.74 -13.24 0.57
CA GLN A 62 11.21 -11.89 0.76
C GLN A 62 12.21 -10.99 1.50
N THR A 63 12.18 -9.70 1.20
CA THR A 63 13.04 -8.73 1.89
C THR A 63 12.67 -8.64 3.38
N PRO A 64 13.64 -8.36 4.28
CA PRO A 64 13.36 -8.15 5.70
C PRO A 64 12.33 -7.03 5.96
N ALA A 65 12.27 -6.02 5.09
CA ALA A 65 11.25 -4.96 5.15
C ALA A 65 9.83 -5.49 4.89
N THR A 66 9.67 -6.42 3.94
CA THR A 66 8.39 -7.08 3.64
C THR A 66 7.96 -7.99 4.78
N ALA A 67 8.87 -8.83 5.30
CA ALA A 67 8.62 -9.66 6.47
C ALA A 67 8.21 -8.81 7.68
N ALA A 68 8.92 -7.71 7.91
CA ALA A 68 8.62 -6.74 8.96
C ALA A 68 7.23 -6.10 8.79
N LYS A 69 6.84 -5.78 7.56
CA LYS A 69 5.51 -5.26 7.25
C LYS A 69 4.44 -6.29 7.58
N LYS A 70 4.60 -7.55 7.15
CA LYS A 70 3.65 -8.63 7.43
C LYS A 70 3.45 -8.87 8.93
N ILE A 71 4.53 -9.00 9.71
CA ILE A 71 4.41 -9.20 11.17
C ILE A 71 3.75 -7.99 11.85
N ARG A 72 3.99 -6.75 11.40
CA ARG A 72 3.28 -5.56 11.92
C ARG A 72 1.78 -5.62 11.68
N HIS A 73 1.34 -6.03 10.49
CA HIS A 73 -0.09 -6.19 10.21
C HIS A 73 -0.72 -7.28 11.08
N ILE A 74 -0.04 -8.42 11.23
CA ILE A 74 -0.53 -9.53 12.05
C ILE A 74 -0.61 -9.13 13.53
N LYS A 75 0.41 -8.45 14.06
CA LYS A 75 0.35 -7.86 15.41
C LYS A 75 -0.86 -6.95 15.59
N ARG A 76 -1.18 -6.11 14.60
CA ARG A 76 -2.33 -5.20 14.66
C ARG A 76 -3.66 -5.96 14.65
N ILE A 77 -3.81 -6.98 13.81
CA ILE A 77 -5.02 -7.82 13.76
C ILE A 77 -5.25 -8.48 15.13
N PHE A 78 -4.24 -9.13 15.70
CA PHE A 78 -4.36 -9.76 17.02
C PHE A 78 -4.57 -8.75 18.14
N GLN A 79 -3.98 -7.55 18.04
CA GLN A 79 -4.26 -6.47 18.98
C GLN A 79 -5.73 -6.02 18.93
N LEU A 80 -6.33 -5.99 17.75
CA LEU A 80 -7.76 -5.69 17.59
C LEU A 80 -8.64 -6.79 18.19
N CYS A 81 -8.22 -8.05 18.10
CA CYS A 81 -8.91 -9.16 18.75
C CYS A 81 -8.94 -8.96 20.27
N VAL A 82 -7.83 -8.52 20.86
CA VAL A 82 -7.75 -8.17 22.29
C VAL A 82 -8.67 -7.00 22.63
N GLN A 83 -8.63 -5.92 21.83
CA GLN A 83 -9.50 -4.75 22.02
C GLN A 83 -11.00 -5.09 21.91
N ARG A 84 -11.34 -6.17 21.19
CA ARG A 84 -12.71 -6.67 21.02
C ARG A 84 -13.10 -7.75 22.05
N GLY A 85 -12.21 -8.10 22.98
CA GLY A 85 -12.45 -9.17 23.97
C GLY A 85 -12.48 -10.58 23.38
N GLN A 86 -11.94 -10.78 22.17
CA GLN A 86 -11.84 -12.11 21.53
C GLN A 86 -10.63 -12.90 22.06
N LEU A 87 -9.59 -12.19 22.54
CA LEU A 87 -8.38 -12.73 23.15
C LEU A 87 -8.03 -11.90 24.39
N ASP A 88 -7.40 -12.52 25.38
CA ASP A 88 -6.95 -11.84 26.59
C ASP A 88 -5.62 -11.08 26.37
N ASP A 89 -4.71 -11.66 25.58
CA ASP A 89 -3.43 -11.05 25.24
C ASP A 89 -3.03 -11.32 23.78
N ASN A 90 -2.16 -10.47 23.24
CA ASN A 90 -1.66 -10.57 21.88
C ASN A 90 -0.43 -11.49 21.84
N PRO A 91 -0.52 -12.69 21.24
CA PRO A 91 0.59 -13.66 21.22
C PRO A 91 1.84 -13.12 20.50
N PHE A 92 1.67 -12.11 19.64
CA PHE A 92 2.73 -11.52 18.84
C PHE A 92 3.29 -10.23 19.40
N ARG A 93 2.83 -9.76 20.57
CA ARG A 93 3.29 -8.51 21.21
C ARG A 93 4.82 -8.41 21.20
N TRP A 94 5.49 -9.47 21.64
CA TRP A 94 6.94 -9.52 21.83
C TRP A 94 7.73 -10.10 20.65
N VAL A 95 7.08 -10.52 19.56
CA VAL A 95 7.79 -11.08 18.40
C VAL A 95 8.70 -10.01 17.79
N LYS A 96 9.99 -10.31 17.66
CA LYS A 96 10.96 -9.36 17.12
C LYS A 96 10.70 -9.14 15.63
N THR A 97 10.70 -7.89 15.22
CA THR A 97 10.61 -7.53 13.81
C THR A 97 12.01 -7.53 13.20
N PRO A 98 12.23 -8.10 12.01
CA PRO A 98 13.52 -8.03 11.33
C PRO A 98 13.99 -6.59 11.20
N LYS A 99 15.26 -6.35 11.56
CA LYS A 99 15.89 -5.06 11.30
C LYS A 99 16.19 -4.95 9.81
N TYR A 100 15.93 -3.78 9.25
CA TYR A 100 16.29 -3.45 7.88
C TYR A 100 16.67 -1.99 7.81
N SER A 101 17.66 -1.69 6.97
CA SER A 101 17.98 -0.31 6.62
C SER A 101 17.05 0.11 5.49
N PRO A 102 16.42 1.30 5.57
CA PRO A 102 15.70 1.84 4.43
C PRO A 102 16.69 1.98 3.26
N GLN A 103 16.23 1.65 2.05
CA GLN A 103 17.02 1.93 0.85
C GLN A 103 17.20 3.44 0.73
N SER A 104 18.41 3.85 0.33
CA SER A 104 18.66 5.25 0.00
C SER A 104 17.76 5.66 -1.15
N ILE A 105 17.11 6.81 -1.00
CA ILE A 105 16.35 7.40 -2.09
C ILE A 105 17.37 7.99 -3.06
N ASN A 106 17.36 7.52 -4.30
CA ASN A 106 18.16 8.13 -5.36
C ASN A 106 17.53 9.47 -5.73
N VAL A 107 18.20 10.56 -5.35
CA VAL A 107 17.76 11.92 -5.70
C VAL A 107 18.36 12.26 -7.05
N LEU A 108 17.51 12.61 -8.02
CA LEU A 108 17.95 13.01 -9.35
C LEU A 108 18.62 14.37 -9.28
N ASP A 109 19.80 14.48 -9.87
CA ASP A 109 20.47 15.76 -10.10
C ASP A 109 19.90 16.45 -11.35
N SER A 110 20.37 17.67 -11.62
CA SER A 110 19.90 18.49 -12.74
C SER A 110 20.11 17.81 -14.09
N ASP A 111 21.24 17.13 -14.29
CA ASP A 111 21.57 16.46 -15.55
C ASP A 111 20.68 15.24 -15.78
N ALA A 112 20.43 14.45 -14.73
CA ALA A 112 19.51 13.32 -14.74
C ALA A 112 18.06 13.77 -14.99
N ILE A 113 17.63 14.90 -14.42
CA ILE A 113 16.32 15.49 -14.71
C ILE A 113 16.21 15.89 -16.18
N ILE A 114 17.22 16.57 -16.73
CA ILE A 114 17.24 16.96 -18.15
C ILE A 114 17.20 15.72 -19.06
N ALA A 115 17.98 14.69 -18.73
CA ALA A 115 17.98 13.43 -19.47
C ALA A 115 16.61 12.74 -19.40
N LEU A 116 15.97 12.73 -18.22
CA LEU A 116 14.64 12.15 -18.02
C LEU A 116 13.57 12.88 -18.85
N LEU A 117 13.58 14.21 -18.86
CA LEU A 117 12.63 15.00 -19.67
C LEU A 117 12.83 14.79 -21.17
N ARG A 118 14.09 14.70 -21.65
CA ARG A 118 14.39 14.36 -23.05
C ARG A 118 13.87 12.97 -23.42
N ALA A 119 14.10 11.98 -22.56
CA ALA A 119 13.61 10.62 -22.77
C ALA A 119 12.08 10.60 -22.82
N ALA A 120 11.41 11.28 -21.91
CA ALA A 120 9.95 11.39 -21.87
C ALA A 120 9.36 12.05 -23.12
N ASN A 121 9.98 13.11 -23.63
CA ASN A 121 9.56 13.76 -24.87
C ASN A 121 9.71 12.83 -26.10
N SER A 122 10.74 11.98 -26.11
CA SER A 122 10.95 10.98 -27.18
C SER A 122 10.13 9.69 -27.01
N PHE A 123 9.41 9.53 -25.89
CA PHE A 123 8.68 8.31 -25.56
C PHE A 123 7.30 8.32 -26.22
N VAL A 124 7.24 7.85 -27.47
CA VAL A 124 6.02 7.84 -28.32
C VAL A 124 5.20 6.55 -28.17
N GLU A 125 5.72 5.55 -27.46
CA GLU A 125 5.11 4.21 -27.33
C GLU A 125 3.81 4.20 -26.52
N CYS A 126 3.55 5.23 -25.72
CA CYS A 126 2.32 5.36 -24.94
C CYS A 126 1.62 6.68 -25.32
N ARG A 127 0.61 6.60 -26.19
CA ARG A 127 -0.07 7.78 -26.76
C ARG A 127 -1.14 8.36 -25.85
N THR A 128 -1.50 7.68 -24.77
CA THR A 128 -2.55 8.14 -23.84
C THR A 128 -2.08 9.17 -22.82
N LEU A 129 -0.78 9.25 -22.53
CA LEU A 129 -0.25 10.11 -21.48
C LEU A 129 0.95 10.92 -21.96
N ASP A 130 0.84 12.24 -21.87
CA ASP A 130 1.98 13.14 -22.11
C ASP A 130 2.92 13.10 -20.90
N TRP A 131 3.96 12.27 -21.00
CA TRP A 131 4.95 12.06 -19.96
C TRP A 131 5.80 13.31 -19.69
N ASP A 132 6.11 14.11 -20.71
CA ASP A 132 6.87 15.34 -20.53
C ASP A 132 6.05 16.34 -19.70
N LEU A 133 4.76 16.52 -20.03
CA LEU A 133 3.86 17.35 -19.24
C LEU A 133 3.73 16.86 -17.79
N LEU A 134 3.50 15.55 -17.59
CA LEU A 134 3.33 14.98 -16.25
C LEU A 134 4.59 15.19 -15.38
N LEU A 135 5.77 14.96 -15.94
CA LEU A 135 7.04 15.14 -15.22
C LEU A 135 7.33 16.61 -14.91
N ARG A 136 7.04 17.52 -15.85
CA ARG A 136 7.16 18.97 -15.60
C ARG A 136 6.24 19.42 -14.49
N MET A 137 5.00 18.95 -14.48
CA MET A 137 4.06 19.22 -13.39
C MET A 137 4.58 18.67 -12.07
N ALA A 138 5.07 17.42 -12.03
CA ALA A 138 5.64 16.83 -10.82
C ALA A 138 6.83 17.62 -10.28
N LEU A 139 7.74 18.07 -11.15
CA LEU A 139 8.91 18.86 -10.78
C LEU A 139 8.53 20.28 -10.33
N GLY A 140 7.52 20.89 -10.95
CA GLY A 140 7.10 22.27 -10.67
C GLY A 140 6.18 22.41 -9.45
N THR A 141 5.35 21.40 -9.16
CA THR A 141 4.36 21.47 -8.06
C THR A 141 4.70 20.58 -6.87
N ALA A 142 5.68 19.68 -7.01
CA ALA A 142 6.04 18.68 -5.99
C ALA A 142 4.86 17.79 -5.53
N MET A 143 3.81 17.67 -6.35
CA MET A 143 2.65 16.83 -6.06
C MET A 143 3.01 15.34 -6.14
N ARG A 144 2.32 14.53 -5.34
CA ARG A 144 2.46 13.06 -5.43
C ARG A 144 1.88 12.59 -6.76
N ARG A 145 2.44 11.51 -7.32
CA ARG A 145 1.94 10.88 -8.56
C ARG A 145 0.42 10.71 -8.58
N GLY A 146 -0.15 10.22 -7.48
CA GLY A 146 -1.60 10.05 -7.40
C GLY A 146 -2.35 11.37 -7.47
N GLU A 147 -1.86 12.43 -6.83
CA GLU A 147 -2.51 13.75 -6.83
C GLU A 147 -2.49 14.34 -8.25
N LEU A 148 -1.38 14.21 -8.96
CA LEU A 148 -1.24 14.66 -10.36
C LEU A 148 -2.20 13.95 -11.30
N LEU A 149 -2.27 12.62 -11.20
CA LEU A 149 -3.11 11.81 -12.08
C LEU A 149 -4.62 11.98 -11.78
N ASN A 150 -4.99 12.61 -10.66
CA ASN A 150 -6.38 12.87 -10.29
C ASN A 150 -6.78 14.34 -10.48
N LEU A 151 -5.91 15.19 -11.04
CA LEU A 151 -6.23 16.60 -11.34
C LEU A 151 -7.27 16.70 -12.47
N THR A 152 -8.20 17.63 -12.34
CA THR A 152 -9.16 17.99 -13.41
C THR A 152 -9.00 19.45 -13.81
N TRP A 153 -9.52 19.83 -14.97
CA TRP A 153 -9.46 21.22 -15.44
C TRP A 153 -10.08 22.23 -14.47
N SER A 154 -11.09 21.80 -13.69
CA SER A 154 -11.71 22.60 -12.64
C SER A 154 -10.77 22.97 -11.49
N ASP A 155 -9.66 22.23 -11.33
CA ASP A 155 -8.71 22.43 -10.24
C ASP A 155 -7.61 23.44 -10.60
N ILE A 156 -7.53 23.83 -11.87
CA ILE A 156 -6.45 24.65 -12.43
C ILE A 156 -7.00 26.04 -12.75
N ASP A 157 -6.47 27.05 -12.08
CA ASP A 157 -6.68 28.44 -12.45
C ASP A 157 -5.46 28.94 -13.23
N THR A 158 -5.61 29.08 -14.54
CA THR A 158 -4.53 29.53 -15.44
C THR A 158 -4.22 31.02 -15.30
N ASN A 159 -5.17 31.83 -14.82
CA ASN A 159 -4.95 33.26 -14.56
C ASN A 159 -4.13 33.45 -13.28
N ALA A 160 -4.53 32.76 -12.21
CA ALA A 160 -3.81 32.78 -10.94
C ALA A 160 -2.54 31.91 -10.95
N LYS A 161 -2.38 31.03 -11.95
CA LYS A 161 -1.30 30.03 -12.07
C LYS A 161 -1.26 29.10 -10.85
N THR A 162 -2.43 28.66 -10.40
CA THR A 162 -2.57 27.78 -9.25
C THR A 162 -3.25 26.46 -9.64
N ALA A 163 -2.89 25.39 -8.94
CA ALA A 163 -3.57 24.11 -9.02
C ALA A 163 -3.98 23.70 -7.59
N THR A 164 -5.23 23.29 -7.41
CA THR A 164 -5.78 22.88 -6.11
C THR A 164 -5.94 21.37 -6.05
N VAL A 165 -5.69 20.75 -4.90
CA VAL A 165 -5.78 19.29 -4.74
C VAL A 165 -6.86 18.95 -3.70
N PRO A 166 -8.15 19.04 -4.05
CA PRO A 166 -9.22 18.73 -3.12
C PRO A 166 -9.43 17.21 -2.98
N PRO A 167 -10.05 16.76 -1.87
CA PRO A 167 -10.67 15.44 -1.82
C PRO A 167 -11.68 15.30 -2.97
N LYS A 168 -11.69 14.15 -3.64
CA LYS A 168 -12.57 13.87 -4.78
C LYS A 168 -13.50 12.70 -4.49
N ALA A 169 -14.62 12.65 -5.20
CA ALA A 169 -15.50 11.49 -5.26
C ALA A 169 -14.98 10.50 -6.32
N ASP A 170 -15.50 9.27 -6.32
CA ASP A 170 -15.23 8.29 -7.36
C ASP A 170 -16.17 8.54 -8.55
N THR A 171 -15.59 8.80 -9.73
CA THR A 171 -16.28 9.16 -10.98
C THR A 171 -15.53 8.55 -12.16
N ASP A 172 -16.02 8.72 -13.39
CA ASP A 172 -15.34 8.19 -14.58
C ASP A 172 -13.95 8.81 -14.82
N SER A 173 -13.68 10.01 -14.28
CA SER A 173 -12.45 10.77 -14.51
C SER A 173 -11.64 11.07 -13.24
N THR A 174 -12.16 10.74 -12.07
CA THR A 174 -11.49 10.96 -10.78
C THR A 174 -11.78 9.83 -9.83
N TRP A 175 -10.87 9.53 -8.89
CA TRP A 175 -11.11 8.54 -7.85
C TRP A 175 -11.08 9.15 -6.46
N ALA A 176 -11.80 8.52 -5.54
CA ALA A 176 -11.89 9.00 -4.17
C ALA A 176 -10.60 8.80 -3.37
N TRP A 177 -10.24 9.83 -2.59
CA TRP A 177 -9.15 9.76 -1.62
C TRP A 177 -9.67 9.26 -0.27
N GLY A 178 -10.03 7.97 -0.15
CA GLY A 178 -10.72 7.48 1.05
C GLY A 178 -10.84 5.96 1.17
N HIS A 179 -11.35 5.48 2.30
CA HIS A 179 -11.54 4.06 2.60
C HIS A 179 -12.72 3.49 1.81
N GLY A 180 -12.46 2.46 1.01
CA GLY A 180 -13.44 1.76 0.17
C GLY A 180 -13.29 2.09 -1.31
N HIS A 181 -12.88 1.09 -2.09
CA HIS A 181 -12.76 1.08 -3.55
C HIS A 181 -11.68 1.97 -4.15
N GLN A 182 -10.48 1.39 -4.34
CA GLN A 182 -9.65 1.76 -5.47
C GLN A 182 -9.81 0.69 -6.55
N LYS A 183 -10.73 0.93 -7.48
CA LYS A 183 -10.55 0.39 -8.84
C LYS A 183 -9.34 1.14 -9.43
N THR A 184 -8.14 0.57 -9.34
CA THR A 184 -7.16 0.87 -10.38
C THR A 184 -7.79 0.47 -11.71
N PRO A 185 -7.79 1.31 -12.74
CA PRO A 185 -8.10 0.83 -14.10
C PRO A 185 -7.22 -0.39 -14.33
N ARG A 186 -7.84 -1.56 -14.52
CA ARG A 186 -7.13 -2.80 -14.84
C ARG A 186 -6.51 -2.75 -16.25
N ASP A 187 -6.76 -1.67 -16.98
CA ASP A 187 -6.29 -1.42 -18.33
C ASP A 187 -5.38 -0.18 -18.35
N ALA A 188 -4.24 -0.28 -17.67
CA ALA A 188 -3.06 0.53 -17.98
C ALA A 188 -1.94 -0.37 -18.54
N THR A 189 -2.34 -1.43 -19.25
CA THR A 189 -1.46 -2.11 -20.20
C THR A 189 -1.43 -1.21 -21.42
N CYS A 190 -0.30 -0.56 -21.66
CA CYS A 190 0.01 0.29 -22.81
C CYS A 190 -1.20 0.60 -23.72
N LEU A 191 -1.91 1.69 -23.40
CA LEU A 191 -2.75 2.38 -24.38
C LEU A 191 -2.01 3.62 -24.88
#